data_AF-A0A7C5R826-F1
#
_entry.id   AF-A0A7C5R826-F1
#
_cell.length_a   1.000
_cell.length_b   1.000
_cell.length_c   1.000
_cell.angle_alpha   90.00
_cell.angle_beta   90.00
_cell.angle_gamma   90.00
#
_symmetry.space_group_name_H-M   'P 1'
#
loop_
_entity.id
_entity.type
_entity.pdbx_description
1 polymer ?
#
loop_
_entity_poly.entity_id
_entity_poly.type
_entity_poly.pdbx_seq_one_letter_code
_entity_poly.pdbx_strand_id
1 'polypeptide(L)'
;MKKIVLGAILSLSVACSGANSQETQKPKQVANAALVKLPPPPPCSEKEFRQLDFWLGDWDLEWTGSKGKVGHGRNTITKTPYKNCVISENFDGAPSLQFKGMSISTYDKARKIWRQTWVDDQGGYYALNGGPNKDGTFTLTMARPDNKGPHRRMIWSEIKKDSLVWSWQGHKDGEDEWQDLWVIHYKRRAPK
;
A
#
# COMPACT_ATOMS: atom_id res chain seq x y z
N MET A 1 -63.73 45.42 -20.26
CA MET A 1 -64.60 46.07 -21.27
C MET A 1 -63.73 46.92 -22.18
N LYS A 2 -63.94 46.79 -23.51
CA LYS A 2 -63.81 47.76 -24.62
C LYS A 2 -62.61 48.74 -24.66
N LYS A 3 -61.99 49.07 -25.79
CA LYS A 3 -61.88 48.61 -27.18
C LYS A 3 -61.21 49.80 -27.90
N ILE A 4 -60.17 49.55 -28.72
CA ILE A 4 -59.87 50.23 -30.02
C ILE A 4 -59.37 51.69 -29.83
N VAL A 5 -58.43 52.27 -30.59
CA VAL A 5 -58.43 52.55 -32.04
C VAL A 5 -57.01 52.94 -32.51
N LEU A 6 -56.63 52.48 -33.70
CA LEU A 6 -56.08 53.24 -34.85
C LEU A 6 -55.48 52.18 -35.81
N GLY A 7 -55.93 52.01 -37.06
CA GLY A 7 -56.18 53.04 -38.08
C GLY A 7 -54.85 53.33 -38.77
N ALA A 8 -54.36 52.40 -39.60
CA ALA A 8 -54.47 52.38 -41.06
C ALA A 8 -53.35 53.17 -41.78
N ILE A 9 -52.87 52.60 -42.90
CA ILE A 9 -52.48 53.24 -44.17
C ILE A 9 -51.06 52.98 -44.71
N LEU A 10 -51.12 52.45 -45.95
CA LEU A 10 -50.25 52.52 -47.13
C LEU A 10 -48.82 51.96 -47.15
N SER A 11 -48.68 51.00 -48.07
CA SER A 11 -47.51 50.59 -48.83
C SER A 11 -46.69 51.75 -49.40
N LEU A 12 -45.36 51.61 -49.38
CA LEU A 12 -44.50 52.05 -50.48
C LEU A 12 -43.22 51.18 -50.50
N SER A 13 -43.00 50.51 -51.62
CA SER A 13 -41.77 49.77 -51.92
C SER A 13 -40.71 50.75 -52.41
N VAL A 14 -39.52 50.77 -51.79
CA VAL A 14 -38.30 51.27 -52.44
C VAL A 14 -37.14 50.39 -51.99
N ALA A 15 -36.56 49.68 -52.95
CA ALA A 15 -35.29 49.00 -52.81
C ALA A 15 -34.17 50.03 -52.84
N CYS A 16 -33.30 50.03 -51.84
CA CYS A 16 -31.99 50.68 -51.89
C CYS A 16 -30.91 49.63 -51.72
N SER A 17 -30.05 49.56 -52.73
CA SER A 17 -28.87 48.71 -52.84
C SER A 17 -27.94 48.86 -51.64
N GLY A 18 -27.83 47.82 -50.83
CA GLY A 18 -26.76 47.69 -49.83
C GLY A 18 -25.50 47.18 -50.51
N ALA A 19 -24.45 47.99 -50.52
CA ALA A 19 -23.11 47.58 -50.88
C ALA A 19 -22.68 46.41 -49.98
N ASN A 20 -22.33 45.30 -50.62
CA ASN A 20 -21.91 44.07 -49.98
C ASN A 20 -20.49 44.25 -49.42
N SER A 21 -20.36 44.73 -48.18
CA SER A 21 -19.10 44.67 -47.44
C SER A 21 -18.89 43.21 -47.02
N GLN A 22 -18.15 42.46 -47.84
CA GLN A 22 -17.62 41.16 -47.44
C GLN A 22 -16.59 41.39 -46.33
N GLU A 23 -17.06 41.37 -45.10
CA GLU A 23 -16.20 41.18 -43.93
C GLU A 23 -15.63 39.76 -44.03
N THR A 24 -14.36 39.65 -44.42
CA THR A 24 -13.61 38.40 -44.37
C THR A 24 -13.57 37.91 -42.94
N GLN A 25 -14.50 37.06 -42.55
CA GLN A 25 -14.43 36.29 -41.31
C GLN A 25 -13.23 35.36 -41.42
N LYS A 26 -12.11 35.77 -40.83
CA LYS A 26 -10.98 34.89 -40.53
C LYS A 26 -11.52 33.69 -39.78
N PRO A 27 -11.29 32.44 -40.22
CA PRO A 27 -11.83 31.28 -39.54
C PRO A 27 -11.36 31.30 -38.09
N LYS A 28 -12.30 31.27 -37.13
CA LYS A 28 -11.99 30.96 -35.73
C LYS A 28 -11.36 29.59 -35.73
N GLN A 29 -10.03 29.55 -35.67
CA GLN A 29 -9.28 28.33 -35.42
C GLN A 29 -9.71 27.86 -34.04
N VAL A 30 -10.68 26.95 -34.02
CA VAL A 30 -10.99 26.19 -32.82
C VAL A 30 -9.73 25.38 -32.57
N ALA A 31 -8.91 25.83 -31.63
CA ALA A 31 -7.75 25.08 -31.20
C ALA A 31 -8.30 23.72 -30.76
N ASN A 32 -8.00 22.67 -31.55
CA ASN A 32 -8.18 21.31 -31.11
C ASN A 32 -7.28 21.16 -29.88
N ALA A 33 -7.87 21.27 -28.69
CA ALA A 33 -7.23 20.89 -27.45
C ALA A 33 -7.00 19.38 -27.57
N ALA A 34 -5.81 19.00 -28.05
CA ALA A 34 -5.35 17.63 -27.95
C ALA A 34 -5.42 17.24 -26.48
N LEU A 35 -6.20 16.21 -26.17
CA LEU A 35 -6.25 15.64 -24.82
C LEU A 35 -4.84 15.15 -24.49
N VAL A 36 -4.13 15.90 -23.65
CA VAL A 36 -2.82 15.50 -23.15
C VAL A 36 -3.05 14.31 -22.22
N LYS A 37 -2.77 13.11 -22.72
CA LYS A 37 -2.83 11.89 -21.91
C LYS A 37 -1.72 11.96 -20.86
N LEU A 38 -2.11 12.03 -19.60
CA LEU A 38 -1.16 11.99 -18.49
C LEU A 38 -0.33 10.69 -18.55
N PRO A 39 0.97 10.75 -18.21
CA PRO A 39 1.77 9.55 -18.10
C PRO A 39 1.16 8.61 -17.04
N PRO A 40 1.27 7.28 -17.23
CA PRO A 40 0.80 6.34 -16.23
C PRO A 40 1.53 6.57 -14.89
N PRO A 41 0.87 6.34 -13.75
CA PRO A 41 1.51 6.48 -12.46
C PRO A 41 2.72 5.53 -12.35
N PRO A 42 3.76 5.89 -11.57
CA PRO A 42 4.88 4.99 -11.33
C PRO A 42 4.41 3.63 -10.78
N PRO A 43 5.12 2.53 -11.09
CA PRO A 43 4.84 1.24 -10.46
C PRO A 43 4.82 1.37 -8.93
N CYS A 44 3.92 0.63 -8.27
CA CYS A 44 3.85 0.52 -6.82
C CYS A 44 3.54 1.85 -6.08
N SER A 45 2.91 2.81 -6.77
CA SER A 45 2.50 4.09 -6.18
C SER A 45 1.10 4.07 -5.54
N GLU A 46 0.35 2.98 -5.69
CA GLU A 46 -0.97 2.82 -5.06
C GLU A 46 -0.85 2.69 -3.55
N LYS A 47 -1.89 3.11 -2.81
CA LYS A 47 -1.90 3.13 -1.35
C LYS A 47 -1.67 1.75 -0.73
N GLU A 48 -2.08 0.70 -1.41
CA GLU A 48 -1.95 -0.69 -0.97
C GLU A 48 -0.47 -1.10 -0.84
N PHE A 49 0.41 -0.59 -1.70
CA PHE A 49 1.86 -0.81 -1.62
C PHE A 49 2.51 -0.10 -0.42
N ARG A 50 1.76 0.72 0.32
CA ARG A 50 2.23 1.46 1.50
C ARG A 50 1.69 0.87 2.80
N GLN A 51 0.85 -0.16 2.74
CA GLN A 51 0.21 -0.74 3.93
C GLN A 51 1.20 -1.33 4.93
N LEU A 52 2.39 -1.78 4.49
CA LEU A 52 3.45 -2.31 5.36
C LEU A 52 4.50 -1.23 5.75
N ASP A 53 4.30 0.04 5.34
CA ASP A 53 5.29 1.11 5.57
C ASP A 53 5.47 1.44 7.07
N PHE A 54 4.52 1.08 7.93
CA PHE A 54 4.64 1.25 9.40
C PHE A 54 5.85 0.53 9.99
N TRP A 55 6.32 -0.54 9.32
CA TRP A 55 7.40 -1.39 9.79
C TRP A 55 8.79 -0.89 9.39
N LEU A 56 8.87 0.05 8.44
CA LEU A 56 10.14 0.61 7.97
C LEU A 56 10.91 1.28 9.10
N GLY A 57 12.24 1.11 9.08
CA GLY A 57 13.20 1.74 9.99
C GLY A 57 14.06 0.75 10.76
N ASP A 58 14.82 1.31 11.70
CA ASP A 58 15.68 0.57 12.62
C ASP A 58 14.96 0.36 13.95
N TRP A 59 15.02 -0.87 14.45
CA TRP A 59 14.33 -1.28 15.66
C TRP A 59 15.28 -1.94 16.66
N ASP A 60 15.09 -1.60 17.93
CA ASP A 60 15.55 -2.38 19.07
C ASP A 60 14.44 -3.36 19.46
N LEU A 61 14.82 -4.61 19.69
CA LEU A 61 13.91 -5.70 19.95
C LEU A 61 14.04 -6.17 21.39
N GLU A 62 12.93 -6.57 21.99
CA GLU A 62 12.88 -7.23 23.29
C GLU A 62 11.90 -8.40 23.26
N TRP A 63 12.26 -9.52 23.86
CA TRP A 63 11.37 -10.67 24.01
C TRP A 63 11.65 -11.43 25.30
N THR A 64 10.69 -12.23 25.76
CA THR A 64 10.89 -13.17 26.86
C THR A 64 11.39 -14.49 26.31
N GLY A 65 12.65 -14.82 26.60
CA GLY A 65 13.28 -16.08 26.22
C GLY A 65 12.95 -17.23 27.18
N SER A 66 13.64 -18.36 26.98
CA SER A 66 13.47 -19.53 27.83
C SER A 66 13.79 -19.22 29.30
N LYS A 67 12.99 -19.77 30.22
CA LYS A 67 13.09 -19.55 31.67
C LYS A 67 12.86 -18.09 32.11
N GLY A 68 12.17 -17.29 31.30
CA GLY A 68 11.79 -15.91 31.66
C GLY A 68 12.91 -14.88 31.50
N LYS A 69 14.06 -15.24 30.92
CA LYS A 69 15.15 -14.30 30.67
C LYS A 69 14.77 -13.35 29.53
N VAL A 70 14.94 -12.05 29.73
CA VAL A 70 14.76 -11.05 28.67
C VAL A 70 15.89 -11.16 27.64
N GLY A 71 15.50 -11.27 26.36
CA GLY A 71 16.38 -11.25 25.20
C GLY A 71 16.25 -9.94 24.43
N HIS A 72 17.34 -9.53 23.79
CA HIS A 72 17.42 -8.34 22.97
C HIS A 72 18.07 -8.63 21.62
N GLY A 73 17.64 -7.88 20.61
CA GLY A 73 18.15 -7.99 19.24
C GLY A 73 17.86 -6.73 18.45
N ARG A 74 18.04 -6.82 17.14
CA ARG A 74 17.86 -5.70 16.21
C ARG A 74 17.13 -6.17 14.97
N ASN A 75 16.32 -5.27 14.40
CA ASN A 75 15.77 -5.47 13.07
C ASN A 75 15.91 -4.19 12.25
N THR A 76 16.26 -4.32 10.98
CA THR A 76 16.39 -3.20 10.05
C THR A 76 15.50 -3.46 8.84
N ILE A 77 14.54 -2.58 8.60
CA ILE A 77 13.58 -2.72 7.51
C ILE A 77 13.71 -1.52 6.57
N THR A 78 13.99 -1.78 5.30
CA THR A 78 14.23 -0.75 4.29
C THR A 78 13.40 -0.97 3.03
N LYS A 79 13.16 0.10 2.28
CA LYS A 79 12.73 -0.03 0.88
C LYS A 79 13.95 -0.22 -0.01
N THR A 80 13.86 -1.18 -0.90
CA THR A 80 14.92 -1.44 -1.88
C THR A 80 14.88 -0.44 -3.05
N PRO A 81 15.96 -0.33 -3.85
CA PRO A 81 16.02 0.52 -5.04
C PRO A 81 15.04 0.16 -6.18
N TYR A 82 14.25 -0.91 -6.05
CA TYR A 82 13.26 -1.34 -7.05
C TYR A 82 12.00 -0.48 -7.01
N LYS A 83 12.14 0.83 -7.21
CA LYS A 83 11.05 1.82 -7.21
C LYS A 83 10.14 1.73 -5.99
N ASN A 84 10.69 1.40 -4.82
CA ASN A 84 9.94 1.24 -3.58
C ASN A 84 8.86 0.13 -3.60
N CYS A 85 8.93 -0.80 -4.56
CA CYS A 85 8.00 -1.93 -4.68
C CYS A 85 8.28 -3.05 -3.65
N VAL A 86 9.52 -3.12 -3.17
CA VAL A 86 10.02 -4.24 -2.38
C VAL A 86 10.60 -3.72 -1.07
N ILE A 87 10.13 -4.31 0.04
CA ILE A 87 10.63 -4.09 1.40
C ILE A 87 11.59 -5.23 1.74
N SER A 88 12.75 -4.90 2.30
CA SER A 88 13.72 -5.86 2.81
C SER A 88 13.86 -5.71 4.32
N GLU A 89 13.86 -6.83 5.02
CA GLU A 89 14.14 -6.97 6.44
C GLU A 89 15.53 -7.58 6.64
N ASN A 90 16.22 -7.21 7.72
CA ASN A 90 17.42 -7.89 8.20
C ASN A 90 17.40 -7.98 9.74
N PHE A 91 17.11 -9.18 10.24
CA PHE A 91 16.98 -9.51 11.65
C PHE A 91 18.31 -10.03 12.21
N ASP A 92 18.69 -9.53 13.40
CA ASP A 92 19.83 -10.02 14.17
C ASP A 92 19.44 -10.21 15.64
N GLY A 93 19.41 -11.47 16.09
CA GLY A 93 19.10 -11.82 17.47
C GLY A 93 20.22 -11.54 18.47
N ALA A 94 21.41 -11.14 18.01
CA ALA A 94 22.56 -10.95 18.88
C ALA A 94 22.41 -9.72 19.80
N PRO A 95 22.98 -9.76 21.02
CA PRO A 95 23.78 -10.86 21.58
C PRO A 95 22.95 -11.96 22.23
N SER A 96 21.64 -11.78 22.41
CA SER A 96 20.81 -12.69 23.21
C SER A 96 20.51 -14.02 22.53
N LEU A 97 20.54 -14.07 21.20
CA LEU A 97 20.28 -15.25 20.40
C LEU A 97 21.20 -15.26 19.17
N GLN A 98 21.91 -16.36 18.94
CA GLN A 98 22.75 -16.55 17.75
C GLN A 98 21.86 -17.02 16.59
N PHE A 99 21.02 -16.12 16.10
CA PHE A 99 20.06 -16.36 15.03
C PHE A 99 19.94 -15.11 14.17
N LYS A 100 20.09 -15.28 12.87
CA LYS A 100 19.95 -14.21 11.89
C LYS A 100 19.03 -14.66 10.77
N GLY A 101 18.28 -13.70 10.24
CA GLY A 101 17.44 -13.95 9.09
C GLY A 101 17.12 -12.68 8.35
N MET A 102 16.48 -12.85 7.21
CA MET A 102 16.04 -11.73 6.39
C MET A 102 14.72 -12.09 5.72
N SER A 103 14.00 -11.06 5.30
CA SER A 103 12.83 -11.26 4.46
C SER A 103 12.72 -10.24 3.34
N ILE A 104 12.00 -10.63 2.31
CA ILE A 104 11.59 -9.77 1.20
C ILE A 104 10.06 -9.75 1.13
N SER A 105 9.47 -8.55 1.17
CA SER A 105 8.03 -8.35 1.12
C SER A 105 7.61 -7.50 -0.08
N THR A 106 6.55 -7.92 -0.75
CA THR A 106 5.96 -7.22 -1.91
C THR A 106 4.44 -7.30 -1.86
N TYR A 107 3.76 -6.29 -2.42
CA TYR A 107 2.33 -6.35 -2.67
C TYR A 107 2.04 -6.93 -4.06
N ASP A 108 1.25 -7.99 -4.12
CA ASP A 108 0.74 -8.56 -5.36
C ASP A 108 -0.59 -7.88 -5.71
N LYS A 109 -0.52 -6.89 -6.62
CA LYS A 109 -1.68 -6.12 -7.05
C LYS A 109 -2.79 -6.97 -7.70
N ALA A 110 -2.42 -8.03 -8.43
CA ALA A 110 -3.40 -8.86 -9.13
C ALA A 110 -4.23 -9.68 -8.14
N ARG A 111 -3.57 -10.24 -7.12
CA ARG A 111 -4.23 -11.01 -6.05
C ARG A 111 -4.73 -10.15 -4.89
N LYS A 112 -4.30 -8.89 -4.83
CA LYS A 112 -4.58 -7.92 -3.77
C LYS A 112 -4.12 -8.38 -2.38
N ILE A 113 -2.97 -9.06 -2.32
CA ILE A 113 -2.38 -9.59 -1.08
C ILE A 113 -0.92 -9.16 -0.95
N TRP A 114 -0.44 -9.07 0.28
CA TRP A 114 0.98 -9.03 0.56
C TRP A 114 1.56 -10.44 0.51
N ARG A 115 2.80 -10.53 0.03
CA ARG A 115 3.62 -11.74 -0.01
C ARG A 115 4.94 -11.43 0.66
N GLN A 116 5.42 -12.34 1.49
CA GLN A 116 6.73 -12.26 2.12
C GLN A 116 7.44 -13.60 2.00
N THR A 117 8.74 -13.57 1.74
CA THR A 117 9.61 -14.74 1.89
C THR A 117 10.62 -14.45 2.98
N TRP A 118 10.64 -15.28 4.02
CA TRP A 118 11.66 -15.29 5.06
C TRP A 118 12.67 -16.41 4.83
N VAL A 119 13.94 -16.13 5.12
CA VAL A 119 15.04 -17.09 5.20
C VAL A 119 15.94 -16.81 6.40
N ASP A 120 16.58 -17.83 6.95
CA ASP A 120 17.47 -17.67 8.10
C ASP A 120 18.72 -18.57 8.07
N ASP A 121 19.65 -18.30 8.98
CA ASP A 121 20.92 -19.00 9.14
C ASP A 121 20.79 -20.41 9.76
N GLN A 122 19.57 -20.83 10.10
CA GLN A 122 19.25 -22.19 10.53
C GLN A 122 18.61 -23.02 9.41
N GLY A 123 18.55 -22.48 8.18
CA GLY A 123 17.96 -23.13 7.02
C GLY A 123 16.44 -23.03 6.94
N GLY A 124 15.83 -22.14 7.73
CA GLY A 124 14.40 -21.84 7.65
C GLY A 124 14.04 -21.17 6.33
N TYR A 125 12.89 -21.54 5.78
CA TYR A 125 12.26 -20.91 4.63
C TYR A 125 10.76 -20.84 4.86
N TYR A 126 10.19 -19.64 4.80
CA TYR A 126 8.75 -19.44 4.94
C TYR A 126 8.23 -18.54 3.83
N ALA A 127 7.32 -19.06 3.00
CA ALA A 127 6.55 -18.25 2.07
C ALA A 127 5.23 -17.87 2.74
N LEU A 128 5.00 -16.57 2.97
CA LEU A 128 3.83 -16.07 3.69
C LEU A 128 3.00 -15.15 2.80
N ASN A 129 1.69 -15.17 3.02
CA ASN A 129 0.72 -14.34 2.31
C ASN A 129 -0.29 -13.73 3.30
N GLY A 130 -0.81 -12.53 3.00
CA GLY A 130 -1.86 -11.93 3.81
C GLY A 130 -2.00 -10.43 3.60
N GLY A 131 -2.20 -9.67 4.68
CA GLY A 131 -2.42 -8.23 4.61
C GLY A 131 -3.02 -7.63 5.89
N PRO A 132 -3.54 -6.40 5.82
CA PRO A 132 -4.16 -5.72 6.95
C PRO A 132 -5.53 -6.31 7.29
N ASN A 133 -5.82 -6.38 8.58
CA ASN A 133 -7.12 -6.78 9.14
C ASN A 133 -7.94 -5.56 9.57
N LYS A 134 -9.24 -5.75 9.79
CA LYS A 134 -10.17 -4.69 10.21
C LYS A 134 -9.92 -4.19 11.64
N ASP A 135 -9.30 -5.01 12.49
CA ASP A 135 -8.95 -4.69 13.87
C ASP A 135 -7.65 -3.89 14.00
N GLY A 136 -7.03 -3.53 12.88
CA GLY A 136 -5.77 -2.77 12.85
C GLY A 136 -4.51 -3.64 12.94
N THR A 137 -4.64 -4.96 13.06
CA THR A 137 -3.49 -5.87 12.95
C THR A 137 -3.11 -6.09 11.48
N PHE A 138 -1.91 -6.58 11.25
CA PHE A 138 -1.44 -7.05 9.94
C PHE A 138 -1.00 -8.50 10.09
N THR A 139 -1.52 -9.41 9.26
CA THR A 139 -1.22 -10.84 9.37
C THR A 139 -0.70 -11.39 8.06
N LEU A 140 0.38 -12.17 8.13
CA LEU A 140 0.89 -12.99 7.04
C LEU A 140 0.91 -14.46 7.47
N THR A 141 0.17 -15.31 6.77
CA THR A 141 0.08 -16.74 7.05
C THR A 141 0.95 -17.52 6.08
N MET A 142 1.66 -18.52 6.60
CA MET A 142 2.52 -19.38 5.79
C MET A 142 1.68 -20.14 4.76
N ALA A 143 2.02 -19.99 3.48
CA ALA A 143 1.49 -20.82 2.41
C ALA A 143 2.05 -22.23 2.55
N ARG A 144 1.15 -23.22 2.54
CA ARG A 144 1.51 -24.62 2.66
C ARG A 144 1.33 -25.33 1.32
N PRO A 145 2.32 -26.11 0.84
CA PRO A 145 2.17 -26.91 -0.37
C PRO A 145 1.10 -28.00 -0.23
N ASP A 146 0.92 -28.53 0.98
CA ASP A 146 -0.10 -29.51 1.34
C ASP A 146 -0.65 -29.28 2.76
N ASN A 147 -1.64 -30.08 3.15
CA ASN A 147 -2.20 -30.07 4.50
C ASN A 147 -1.34 -30.89 5.50
N LYS A 148 -0.04 -31.08 5.24
CA LYS A 148 0.89 -31.75 6.17
C LYS A 148 1.93 -30.75 6.69
N GLY A 149 2.14 -30.72 7.99
CA GLY A 149 3.12 -29.83 8.62
C GLY A 149 2.52 -28.67 9.44
N PRO A 150 3.36 -27.87 10.11
CA PRO A 150 2.88 -26.88 11.06
C PRO A 150 2.12 -25.73 10.40
N HIS A 151 1.03 -25.28 11.03
CA HIS A 151 0.42 -23.98 10.72
C HIS A 151 1.25 -22.87 11.35
N ARG A 152 1.55 -21.82 10.58
CA ARG A 152 2.33 -20.67 11.05
C ARG A 152 1.79 -19.35 10.51
N ARG A 153 1.84 -18.30 11.34
CA ARG A 153 1.52 -16.92 10.92
C ARG A 153 2.36 -15.89 11.68
N MET A 154 2.69 -14.81 10.99
CA MET A 154 3.23 -13.58 11.56
C MET A 154 2.10 -12.58 11.78
N ILE A 155 2.09 -11.93 12.93
CA ILE A 155 1.14 -10.87 13.26
C ILE A 155 1.91 -9.65 13.73
N TRP A 156 1.62 -8.49 13.13
CA TRP A 156 1.96 -7.19 13.69
C TRP A 156 0.72 -6.62 14.37
N SER A 157 0.82 -6.29 15.65
CA SER A 157 -0.24 -5.72 16.47
C SER A 157 0.27 -4.50 17.24
N GLU A 158 -0.64 -3.77 17.89
CA GLU A 158 -0.34 -2.56 18.66
C GLU A 158 0.52 -1.54 17.88
N ILE A 159 0.26 -1.42 16.59
CA ILE A 159 1.08 -0.65 15.65
C ILE A 159 0.94 0.84 15.97
N LYS A 160 2.03 1.44 16.45
CA LYS A 160 2.18 2.87 16.72
C LYS A 160 3.37 3.40 15.93
N LYS A 161 3.55 4.72 15.96
CA LYS A 161 4.66 5.38 15.25
C LYS A 161 6.03 4.81 15.63
N ASP A 162 6.27 4.57 16.91
CA ASP A 162 7.60 4.24 17.44
C ASP A 162 7.63 2.89 18.19
N SER A 163 6.56 2.10 18.10
CA SER A 163 6.47 0.77 18.71
C SER A 163 5.47 -0.12 18.00
N LEU A 164 5.70 -1.43 18.06
CA LEU A 164 4.73 -2.45 17.67
C LEU A 164 5.03 -3.75 18.42
N VAL A 165 4.11 -4.71 18.35
CA VAL A 165 4.34 -6.09 18.79
C VAL A 165 4.30 -7.00 17.57
N TRP A 166 5.29 -7.87 17.46
CA TRP A 166 5.36 -8.90 16.44
C TRP A 166 5.23 -10.27 17.09
N SER A 167 4.30 -11.09 16.59
CA SER A 167 4.09 -12.45 17.08
C SER A 167 4.26 -13.48 15.98
N TRP A 168 5.05 -14.51 16.26
CA TRP A 168 5.08 -15.76 15.52
C TRP A 168 4.17 -16.76 16.20
N GLN A 169 3.10 -17.13 15.52
CA GLN A 169 2.12 -18.08 16.04
C GLN A 169 2.11 -19.37 15.27
N GLY A 170 1.69 -20.44 15.93
CA GLY A 170 1.45 -21.71 15.27
C GLY A 170 0.59 -22.68 16.07
N HIS A 171 0.18 -23.73 15.37
CA HIS A 171 -0.51 -24.89 15.93
C HIS A 171 -0.20 -26.13 15.07
N LYS A 172 -0.56 -27.32 15.54
CA LYS A 172 -0.40 -28.56 14.76
C LYS A 172 -1.61 -28.81 13.86
N ASP A 173 -1.45 -29.74 12.91
CA ASP A 173 -2.57 -30.23 12.11
C ASP A 173 -3.63 -30.88 13.02
N GLY A 174 -4.91 -30.53 12.81
CA GLY A 174 -6.03 -31.01 13.63
C GLY A 174 -6.26 -30.24 14.93
N GLU A 175 -5.42 -29.25 15.24
CA GLU A 175 -5.66 -28.25 16.29
C GLU A 175 -6.14 -26.95 15.61
N ASP A 176 -7.08 -26.23 16.23
CA ASP A 176 -7.56 -24.92 15.72
C ASP A 176 -7.07 -23.73 16.56
N GLU A 177 -6.49 -24.00 17.75
CA GLU A 177 -6.05 -22.96 18.67
C GLU A 177 -4.64 -22.48 18.35
N TRP A 178 -4.50 -21.18 18.06
CA TRP A 178 -3.21 -20.55 17.80
C TRP A 178 -2.44 -20.28 19.09
N GLN A 179 -1.17 -20.67 19.12
CA GLN A 179 -0.28 -20.39 20.25
C GLN A 179 0.86 -19.46 19.82
N ASP A 180 1.22 -18.52 20.70
CA ASP A 180 2.42 -17.71 20.54
C ASP A 180 3.66 -18.57 20.74
N LEU A 181 4.42 -18.75 19.66
CA LEU A 181 5.72 -19.43 19.68
C LEU A 181 6.84 -18.43 20.00
N TRP A 182 6.66 -17.17 19.59
CA TRP A 182 7.57 -16.09 19.90
C TRP A 182 6.86 -14.74 19.80
N VAL A 183 7.03 -13.88 20.81
CA VAL A 183 6.51 -12.51 20.83
C VAL A 183 7.69 -11.56 21.01
N ILE A 184 7.77 -10.56 20.15
CA ILE A 184 8.84 -9.57 20.13
C ILE A 184 8.22 -8.18 20.21
N HIS A 185 8.65 -7.40 21.20
CA HIS A 185 8.34 -5.99 21.32
C HIS A 185 9.36 -5.18 20.53
N TYR A 186 8.87 -4.36 19.61
CA TYR A 186 9.68 -3.49 18.77
C TYR A 186 9.60 -2.08 19.35
N LYS A 187 10.78 -1.46 19.54
CA LYS A 187 10.92 -0.05 19.86
C LYS A 187 11.81 0.62 18.82
N ARG A 188 11.34 1.71 18.25
CA ARG A 188 12.10 2.42 17.21
C ARG A 188 13.42 2.91 17.79
N ARG A 189 14.52 2.64 17.09
CA ARG A 189 15.85 3.11 17.50
C ARG A 189 15.95 4.61 17.22
N ALA A 190 16.43 5.36 18.21
CA ALA A 190 16.71 6.78 18.03
C ALA A 190 17.80 6.97 16.95
N PRO A 191 17.72 8.02 16.12
CA PRO A 191 18.82 8.38 15.23
C PRO A 191 20.09 8.62 16.05
N LYS A 192 21.22 8.13 15.54
CA LYS A 192 22.54 8.40 16.11
C LYS A 192 22.99 9.82 15.83
#